data_AF-A0A6I4U4F4-F1
#
_entry.id   AF-A0A6I4U4F4-F1
#
_cell.length_a   1.000
_cell.length_b   1.000
_cell.length_c   1.000
_cell.angle_alpha   90.00
_cell.angle_beta   90.00
_cell.angle_gamma   90.00
#
_symmetry.space_group_name_H-M   'P 1'
#
loop_
_entity.id
_entity.type
_entity.pdbx_description
1 polymer ?
#
loop_
_entity_poly.entity_id
_entity_poly.type
_entity_poly.pdbx_seq_one_letter_code
_entity_poly.pdbx_strand_id
1 'polypeptide(L)'
;MTIRITPRRGGRTLSSLPSAPMSREMRSVPISSCLPLSQLAGVQVARNNTLLLYLHDRRVVMANLDRSCRARDFYSGFYISPPEDGRLCVDRDLLQSRTGAKCKVSSWRGLELARD
;
A
#
# COMPACT_ATOMS: atom_id res chain seq x y z
N MET A 1 19.41 -9.46 -2.13
CA MET A 1 18.29 -9.95 -1.28
C MET A 1 17.01 -9.28 -1.76
N THR A 2 15.88 -9.98 -1.83
CA THR A 2 14.58 -9.39 -2.15
C THR A 2 13.63 -9.58 -0.97
N ILE A 3 12.86 -8.54 -0.65
CA ILE A 3 11.84 -8.57 0.42
C ILE A 3 10.50 -8.80 -0.25
N ARG A 4 9.71 -9.73 0.29
CA ARG A 4 8.34 -9.98 -0.17
C ARG A 4 7.34 -9.29 0.75
N ILE A 5 6.51 -8.42 0.19
CA ILE A 5 5.33 -7.85 0.85
C ILE A 5 4.11 -8.66 0.45
N THR A 6 3.49 -9.34 1.40
CA THR A 6 2.37 -10.24 1.15
C THR A 6 1.03 -9.52 1.16
N PRO A 7 0.01 -10.03 0.45
CA PRO A 7 -1.35 -9.53 0.55
C PRO A 7 -1.84 -9.60 2.00
N ARG A 8 -2.43 -8.51 2.49
CA ARG A 8 -3.21 -8.56 3.71
C ARG A 8 -4.50 -9.30 3.38
N ARG A 9 -4.61 -10.56 3.84
CA ARG A 9 -5.88 -11.29 3.78
C ARG A 9 -6.89 -10.47 4.59
N GLY A 10 -8.00 -10.08 3.96
CA GLY A 10 -9.13 -9.45 4.65
C GLY A 10 -9.74 -10.47 5.60
N GLY A 11 -9.13 -10.61 6.78
CA GLY A 11 -9.61 -11.52 7.80
C GLY A 11 -10.80 -10.91 8.49
N ARG A 12 -12.00 -11.27 8.03
CA ARG A 12 -13.25 -11.27 8.79
C ARG A 12 -14.26 -12.10 7.99
N THR A 13 -14.55 -13.31 8.45
CA THR A 13 -15.72 -14.06 8.00
C THR A 13 -16.94 -13.18 8.22
N LEU A 14 -17.70 -12.92 7.15
CA LEU A 14 -18.87 -12.01 7.16
C LEU A 14 -19.88 -12.33 8.26
N SER A 15 -19.87 -13.57 8.75
CA SER A 15 -20.80 -14.13 9.74
C SER A 15 -20.57 -13.69 11.20
N SER A 16 -19.53 -12.91 11.52
CA SER A 16 -19.16 -12.59 12.92
C SER A 16 -19.01 -11.10 13.22
N LEU A 17 -19.53 -10.22 12.36
CA LEU A 17 -19.29 -8.79 12.50
C LEU A 17 -20.45 -8.12 13.24
N PRO A 18 -20.23 -7.59 14.46
CA PRO A 18 -21.13 -6.55 14.96
C PRO A 18 -21.10 -5.39 13.94
N SER A 19 -22.28 -4.84 13.63
CA SER A 19 -22.46 -3.65 12.80
C SER A 19 -21.67 -2.50 13.41
N ALA A 20 -20.41 -2.37 13.01
CA ALA A 20 -19.54 -1.31 13.49
C ALA A 20 -20.02 0.04 12.89
N PRO A 21 -19.94 1.12 13.67
CA PRO A 21 -20.65 2.36 13.41
C PRO A 21 -20.12 3.07 12.16
N MET A 22 -21.02 3.88 11.58
CA MET A 22 -20.86 4.92 10.55
C MET A 22 -19.43 5.09 10.03
N SER A 23 -19.24 4.84 8.74
CA SER A 23 -18.00 5.10 8.01
C SER A 23 -17.50 6.51 8.35
N ARG A 24 -16.54 6.62 9.28
CA ARG A 24 -15.80 7.85 9.48
C ARG A 24 -15.18 8.19 8.14
N GLU A 25 -15.59 9.31 7.55
CA GLU A 25 -15.00 9.75 6.30
C GLU A 25 -13.50 9.90 6.50
N MET A 26 -12.75 9.21 5.66
CA MET A 26 -11.30 9.27 5.63
C MET A 26 -10.93 10.04 4.39
N ARG A 27 -10.15 11.10 4.58
CA ARG A 27 -9.57 11.87 3.47
C ARG A 27 -8.15 11.41 3.23
N SER A 28 -7.71 11.47 1.98
CA SER A 28 -6.32 11.22 1.62
C SER A 28 -5.53 12.53 1.63
N VAL A 29 -4.35 12.51 2.26
CA VAL A 29 -3.45 13.67 2.36
C VAL A 29 -2.08 13.33 1.78
N PRO A 30 -1.38 14.27 1.12
CA PRO A 30 -0.01 14.04 0.68
C PRO A 30 0.91 13.82 1.88
N ILE A 31 1.84 12.88 1.76
CA ILE A 31 2.87 12.61 2.77
C ILE A 31 4.26 12.60 2.11
N SER A 32 5.30 12.27 2.87
CA SER A 32 6.68 12.19 2.38
C SER A 32 6.80 11.31 1.13
N SER A 33 7.72 11.70 0.24
CA SER A 33 8.06 10.96 -0.98
C SER A 33 8.69 9.59 -0.73
N CYS A 34 9.11 9.31 0.50
CA CYS A 34 9.70 8.06 0.91
C CYS A 34 8.99 7.47 2.13
N LEU A 35 8.86 6.14 2.16
CA LEU A 35 8.32 5.37 3.29
C LEU A 35 9.36 4.38 3.82
N PRO A 36 9.49 4.21 5.15
CA PRO A 36 10.37 3.19 5.70
C PRO A 36 9.91 1.78 5.30
N LEU A 37 10.80 0.98 4.69
CA LEU A 37 10.49 -0.40 4.31
C LEU A 37 10.15 -1.27 5.52
N SER A 38 10.81 -1.03 6.65
CA SER A 38 10.59 -1.74 7.91
C SER A 38 9.19 -1.55 8.49
N GLN A 39 8.43 -0.54 8.04
CA GLN A 39 7.06 -0.32 8.48
C GLN A 39 6.05 -1.13 7.68
N LEU A 40 6.40 -1.69 6.51
CA LEU A 40 5.45 -2.38 5.65
C LEU A 40 5.04 -3.75 6.23
N ALA A 41 3.77 -3.86 6.64
CA ALA A 41 3.20 -5.09 7.19
C ALA A 41 2.42 -5.91 6.14
N GLY A 42 1.95 -5.28 5.07
CA GLY A 42 1.23 -5.96 4.00
C GLY A 42 0.59 -5.02 2.99
N VAL A 43 0.00 -5.59 1.95
CA VAL A 43 -0.59 -4.83 0.84
C VAL A 43 -2.00 -5.30 0.48
N GLN A 44 -2.84 -4.39 0.00
CA GLN A 44 -4.10 -4.72 -0.66
C GLN A 44 -4.27 -3.87 -1.92
N VAL A 45 -4.88 -4.44 -2.95
CA VAL A 45 -5.22 -3.69 -4.16
C VAL A 45 -6.47 -2.85 -3.90
N ALA A 46 -6.40 -1.56 -4.19
CA ALA A 46 -7.52 -0.62 -4.12
C ALA A 46 -8.04 -0.30 -5.54
N ARG A 47 -9.03 0.58 -5.61
CA ARG A 47 -9.49 1.17 -6.88
C ARG A 47 -8.46 2.19 -7.40
N ASN A 48 -8.66 2.68 -8.62
CA ASN A 48 -7.92 3.81 -9.21
C ASN A 48 -6.39 3.64 -9.31
N ASN A 49 -5.92 2.42 -9.59
CA ASN A 49 -4.49 2.13 -9.74
C ASN A 49 -3.66 2.38 -8.46
N THR A 50 -4.29 2.18 -7.31
CA THR A 50 -3.69 2.39 -5.99
C THR A 50 -3.50 1.07 -5.24
N LEU A 51 -2.39 0.94 -4.52
CA LEU A 51 -2.18 -0.09 -3.51
C LEU A 51 -2.36 0.52 -2.11
N LEU A 52 -3.08 -0.15 -1.22
CA LEU A 52 -3.08 0.16 0.21
C LEU A 52 -1.95 -0.60 0.87
N LEU A 53 -1.00 0.13 1.44
CA LEU A 53 0.05 -0.40 2.29
C LEU A 53 -0.38 -0.26 3.74
N TYR A 54 -0.39 -1.38 4.43
CA TYR A 54 -0.64 -1.43 5.86
C TYR A 54 0.68 -1.37 6.59
N LEU A 55 0.76 -0.46 7.56
CA LEU A 55 1.97 -0.28 8.35
C LEU A 55 1.88 -1.02 9.69
N HIS A 56 3.03 -1.34 10.27
CA HIS A 56 3.12 -1.97 11.60
C HIS A 56 2.53 -1.07 12.70
N ASP A 57 2.61 0.24 12.56
CA ASP A 57 2.00 1.24 13.46
C ASP A 57 0.48 1.44 13.26
N ARG A 58 -0.17 0.53 12.51
CA ARG A 58 -1.61 0.50 12.19
C ARG A 58 -2.09 1.61 11.24
N ARG A 59 -1.19 2.46 10.71
CA ARG A 59 -1.57 3.39 9.64
C ARG A 59 -1.79 2.67 8.32
N VAL A 60 -2.58 3.30 7.45
CA VAL A 60 -2.76 2.88 6.07
C VAL A 60 -2.24 4.00 5.17
N VAL A 61 -1.39 3.63 4.23
CA VAL A 61 -0.81 4.54 3.25
C VAL A 61 -1.18 4.06 1.86
N MET A 62 -1.64 4.97 1.01
CA MET A 62 -1.96 4.72 -0.38
C MET A 62 -0.69 4.92 -1.23
N ALA A 63 -0.33 3.90 -2.01
CA ALA A 63 0.67 3.95 -3.07
C ALA A 63 -0.06 4.17 -4.40
N ASN A 64 0.01 5.36 -4.97
CA ASN A 64 -0.44 5.55 -6.34
C ASN A 64 0.66 5.05 -7.27
N LEU A 65 0.29 4.18 -8.19
CA LEU A 65 1.22 3.64 -9.15
C LEU A 65 1.38 4.57 -10.35
N ASP A 66 2.46 4.39 -11.08
CA ASP A 66 2.67 5.06 -12.35
C ASP A 66 1.55 4.78 -13.35
N ARG A 67 1.29 5.70 -14.28
CA ARG A 67 0.16 5.61 -15.24
C ARG A 67 0.23 4.38 -16.15
N SER A 68 1.43 3.90 -16.44
CA SER A 68 1.67 2.71 -17.26
C SER A 68 1.39 1.40 -16.53
N CYS A 69 1.23 1.44 -15.20
CA CYS A 69 1.07 0.27 -14.37
C CYS A 69 -0.40 -0.08 -14.09
N ARG A 70 -0.62 -1.30 -13.59
CA ARG A 70 -1.94 -1.78 -13.18
C ARG A 70 -1.87 -2.37 -11.78
N ALA A 71 -2.58 -1.77 -10.83
CA ALA A 71 -2.61 -2.23 -9.44
C ALA A 71 -3.01 -3.71 -9.28
N ARG A 72 -3.87 -4.23 -10.18
CA ARG A 72 -4.26 -5.64 -10.21
C ARG A 72 -3.09 -6.61 -10.37
N ASP A 73 -1.98 -6.19 -10.99
CA ASP A 73 -0.81 -7.06 -11.17
C ASP A 73 -0.20 -7.45 -9.80
N PHE A 74 -0.46 -6.64 -8.77
CA PHE A 74 0.06 -6.79 -7.41
C PHE A 74 -0.92 -7.45 -6.43
N TYR A 75 -2.01 -8.07 -6.91
CA TYR A 75 -3.01 -8.73 -6.04
C TYR A 75 -2.44 -9.83 -5.15
N SER A 76 -1.34 -10.46 -5.60
CA SER A 76 -0.61 -11.50 -4.86
C SER A 76 0.56 -10.95 -4.02
N GLY A 77 0.63 -9.63 -3.86
CA GLY A 77 1.74 -8.95 -3.22
C GLY A 77 2.80 -8.54 -4.22
N PHE A 78 3.95 -8.10 -3.71
CA PHE A 78 5.07 -7.65 -4.52
C PHE A 78 6.41 -7.91 -3.83
N TYR A 79 7.46 -7.87 -4.63
CA TYR A 79 8.84 -7.94 -4.20
C TYR A 79 9.51 -6.58 -4.34
N ILE A 80 10.47 -6.32 -3.47
CA ILE A 80 11.30 -5.11 -3.48
C ILE A 80 12.75 -5.55 -3.32
N SER A 81 13.64 -4.95 -4.10
CA SER A 81 15.06 -4.95 -3.78
C SER A 81 15.30 -3.82 -2.77
N PRO A 82 15.62 -4.11 -1.50
CA PRO A 82 15.75 -3.09 -0.46
C PRO A 82 16.89 -2.12 -0.84
N PRO A 83 16.61 -0.81 -0.91
CA PRO A 83 17.63 0.21 -1.09
C PRO A 83 18.52 0.33 0.16
N GLU A 84 19.71 0.89 0.00
CA GLU A 84 20.68 1.03 1.11
C GLU A 84 20.16 1.89 2.26
N ASP A 85 19.32 2.88 1.96
CA ASP A 85 18.70 3.77 2.96
C ASP A 85 17.49 3.13 3.68
N GLY A 86 17.10 1.91 3.31
CA GLY A 86 15.97 1.19 3.90
C GLY A 86 14.61 1.86 3.65
N ARG A 87 14.51 2.76 2.67
CA ARG A 87 13.28 3.49 2.33
C ARG A 87 12.79 3.10 0.94
N LEU A 88 11.48 3.20 0.75
CA LEU A 88 10.80 3.04 -0.53
C LEU A 88 10.32 4.40 -1.00
N CYS A 89 10.97 4.95 -2.02
CA CYS A 89 10.77 6.29 -2.52
C CYS A 89 10.05 6.29 -3.87
N VAL A 90 9.22 7.32 -4.09
CA VAL A 90 8.60 7.62 -5.39
C VAL A 90 9.66 7.78 -6.46
N ASP A 91 9.33 7.39 -7.69
CA ASP A 91 10.16 7.50 -8.90
C ASP A 91 11.56 6.83 -8.90
N ARG A 92 12.03 6.36 -7.74
CA ARG A 92 13.32 5.70 -7.53
C ARG A 92 13.17 4.17 -7.49
N ASP A 93 12.26 3.69 -6.66
CA ASP A 93 12.20 2.28 -6.32
C ASP A 93 11.10 1.55 -7.10
N LEU A 94 11.35 0.27 -7.39
CA LEU A 94 10.47 -0.57 -8.19
C LEU A 94 9.79 -1.64 -7.35
N LEU A 95 8.47 -1.72 -7.51
CA LEU A 95 7.66 -2.84 -7.06
C LEU A 95 7.64 -3.89 -8.16
N GLN A 96 8.00 -5.12 -7.83
CA GLN A 96 7.91 -6.24 -8.77
C GLN A 96 6.77 -7.17 -8.38
N SER A 97 5.82 -7.39 -9.29
CA SER A 97 4.72 -8.33 -9.05
C SER A 97 5.21 -9.78 -9.08
N ARG A 98 4.36 -10.70 -8.62
CA ARG A 98 4.63 -12.14 -8.70
C ARG A 98 4.71 -12.66 -10.15
N THR A 99 4.07 -11.97 -11.09
CA THR A 99 4.09 -12.30 -12.53
C THR A 99 5.20 -11.56 -13.29
N GLY A 100 6.04 -10.79 -12.60
CA GLY A 100 7.20 -10.11 -13.18
C GLY A 100 6.96 -8.68 -13.66
N ALA A 101 5.74 -8.14 -13.55
CA ALA A 101 5.47 -6.74 -13.84
C ALA A 101 6.27 -5.84 -12.89
N LYS A 102 6.87 -4.77 -13.40
CA LYS A 102 7.64 -3.80 -12.62
C LYS A 102 6.98 -2.44 -12.68
N CYS A 103 6.83 -1.79 -11.53
CA CYS A 103 6.18 -0.49 -11.45
C CYS A 103 6.81 0.41 -10.41
N LYS A 104 6.86 1.72 -10.70
CA LYS A 104 7.21 2.75 -9.72
C LYS A 104 5.96 3.27 -9.01
N VAL A 105 6.18 3.83 -7.83
CA VAL A 105 5.15 4.59 -7.11
C VAL A 105 5.28 6.05 -7.53
N SER A 106 4.17 6.65 -7.96
CA SER A 106 4.10 8.05 -8.38
C SER A 106 3.81 9.00 -7.22
N SER A 107 3.05 8.55 -6.21
CA SER A 107 2.83 9.33 -4.98
C SER A 107 2.38 8.48 -3.80
N TRP A 108 2.73 8.95 -2.60
CA TRP A 108 2.23 8.42 -1.34
C TRP A 108 1.14 9.33 -0.78
N ARG A 109 0.06 8.74 -0.28
CA ARG A 109 -0.98 9.46 0.48
C ARG A 109 -1.27 8.79 1.81
N GLY A 110 -1.24 9.56 2.89
CA GLY A 110 -1.76 9.11 4.18
C GLY A 110 -3.29 9.14 4.20
N LEU A 111 -3.89 8.35 5.08
CA LEU A 111 -5.31 8.46 5.39
C LEU A 111 -5.49 9.09 6.77
N GLU A 112 -6.29 10.15 6.83
CA GLU A 112 -6.64 10.86 8.06
C GLU A 112 -8.16 10.91 8.20
N LEU A 113 -8.63 10.98 9.44
CA LEU A 113 -10.04 11.26 9.71
C LEU A 113 -10.38 12.65 9.15
N ALA A 114 -11.44 12.72 8.33
CA ALA A 114 -12.07 13.99 8.02
C ALA A 114 -12.65 14.54 9.34
N ARG A 115 -12.02 15.59 9.87
CA ARG A 115 -12.66 16.43 10.87
C ARG A 115 -13.47 17.47 10.10
N ASP A 116 -14.76 17.50 10.39
CA ASP A 116 -15.64 18.64 10.08
C ASP A 116 -15.17 19.86 10.89
#